data_AF-S0BDM3-F1
#
_entry.id   AF-S0BDM3-F1
#
_cell.length_a   1.000
_cell.length_b   1.000
_cell.length_c   1.000
_cell.angle_alpha   90.00
_cell.angle_beta   90.00
_cell.angle_gamma   90.00
#
_symmetry.space_group_name_H-M   'P 1'
#
loop_
_entity.id
_entity.type
_entity.pdbx_description
1 polymer ?
#
loop_
_entity_poly.entity_id
_entity_poly.type
_entity_poly.pdbx_seq_one_letter_code
_entity_poly.pdbx_strand_id
1 'polypeptide(L)'
;QHFYQRMFSHNPELKHIFNMTHQKTGRQSVALFEAIAAYAKHIDNLAALTSAVERIAHKHTSFNIQPEHYQIVGHHLLETLRELAPDAFTQPVEEAWTAAYFFLAQVFIDREGALYLERKQALGGWRDGRTFVVREKQVESAYVTSFVLVPADGGAVLDYQPGQYIGIEVTPEGSDYREIRQYSLSHASNGREYRISVKREGVGSDNPGLVSHYLHNNVKVGDSVKLYAPAGDFFYVERERPVVLISAGVGATPMQAILHTLAKQNKSGVTYLYACNSAKEHTFAQETAQLIAQQGWMQQVWYRDESADDVLQGEMQ
;
A
#
# COMPACT_ATOMS: atom_id res chain seq x y z
N GLN A 1 -9.39 -1.19 21.79
CA GLN A 1 -10.70 -0.57 21.49
C GLN A 1 -10.82 0.80 22.16
N HIS A 2 -10.65 0.89 23.49
CA HIS A 2 -10.73 2.14 24.26
C HIS A 2 -9.92 3.31 23.66
N PHE A 3 -8.62 3.08 23.36
CA PHE A 3 -7.74 4.06 22.71
C PHE A 3 -8.35 4.74 21.49
N TYR A 4 -8.88 3.95 20.55
CA TYR A 4 -9.45 4.49 19.32
C TYR A 4 -10.76 5.23 19.55
N GLN A 5 -11.62 4.73 20.46
CA GLN A 5 -12.84 5.44 20.84
C GLN A 5 -12.52 6.81 21.45
N ARG A 6 -11.53 6.88 22.34
CA ARG A 6 -11.05 8.13 22.94
C ARG A 6 -10.49 9.06 21.87
N MET A 7 -9.60 8.57 21.02
CA MET A 7 -9.00 9.36 19.96
C MET A 7 -10.04 9.95 19.00
N PHE A 8 -10.98 9.16 18.49
CA PHE A 8 -11.95 9.66 17.51
C PHE A 8 -13.10 10.48 18.08
N SER A 9 -13.34 10.42 19.39
CA SER A 9 -14.31 11.29 20.07
C SER A 9 -13.75 12.70 20.27
N HIS A 10 -12.46 12.81 20.59
CA HIS A 10 -11.81 14.11 20.82
C HIS A 10 -11.16 14.69 19.55
N ASN A 11 -10.75 13.83 18.62
CA ASN A 11 -10.09 14.17 17.36
C ASN A 11 -10.80 13.48 16.17
N PRO A 12 -12.07 13.85 15.88
CA PRO A 12 -12.86 13.23 14.82
C PRO A 12 -12.25 13.42 13.42
N GLU A 13 -11.42 14.44 13.21
CA GLU A 13 -10.69 14.69 11.96
C GLU A 13 -9.79 13.53 11.53
N LEU A 14 -9.28 12.73 12.49
CA LEU A 14 -8.46 11.56 12.20
C LEU A 14 -9.24 10.43 11.50
N LYS A 15 -10.58 10.46 11.53
CA LYS A 15 -11.41 9.52 10.77
C LYS A 15 -11.25 9.67 9.25
N HIS A 16 -10.72 10.80 8.76
CA HIS A 16 -10.38 10.98 7.35
C HIS A 16 -9.05 10.30 6.95
N ILE A 17 -8.28 9.77 7.90
CA ILE A 17 -6.97 9.15 7.67
C ILE A 17 -7.05 7.64 7.99
N PHE A 18 -7.66 7.30 9.13
CA PHE A 18 -7.80 5.92 9.56
C PHE A 18 -8.87 5.18 8.74
N ASN A 19 -8.58 3.92 8.41
CA ASN A 19 -9.56 3.05 7.77
C ASN A 19 -10.70 2.69 8.75
N MET A 20 -11.88 3.27 8.51
CA MET A 20 -13.05 3.09 9.38
C MET A 20 -13.72 1.72 9.21
N THR A 21 -13.50 1.01 8.10
CA THR A 21 -14.01 -0.37 7.90
C THR A 21 -13.37 -1.35 8.89
N HIS A 22 -12.09 -1.16 9.22
CA HIS A 22 -11.41 -1.99 10.23
C HIS A 22 -11.96 -1.76 11.65
N GLN A 23 -12.53 -0.59 11.94
CA GLN A 23 -13.19 -0.31 13.22
C GLN A 23 -14.49 -1.06 13.38
N LYS A 24 -15.34 -1.05 12.34
CA LYS A 24 -16.65 -1.71 12.36
C LYS A 24 -16.55 -3.24 12.46
N THR A 25 -15.47 -3.82 11.94
CA THR A 25 -15.23 -5.28 11.93
C THR A 25 -14.44 -5.78 13.14
N GLY A 26 -14.06 -4.91 14.08
CA GLY A 26 -13.26 -5.26 15.26
C GLY A 26 -11.79 -5.64 14.95
N ARG A 27 -11.38 -5.65 13.67
CA ARG A 27 -10.02 -5.97 13.21
C ARG A 27 -9.06 -4.79 13.31
N GLN A 28 -9.20 -3.98 14.37
CA GLN A 28 -8.31 -2.84 14.58
C GLN A 28 -6.94 -3.28 15.12
N SER A 29 -5.90 -2.52 14.76
CA SER A 29 -4.49 -2.93 14.90
C SER A 29 -4.03 -3.02 16.35
N VAL A 30 -4.03 -4.25 16.88
CA VAL A 30 -3.09 -4.66 17.95
C VAL A 30 -1.66 -4.28 17.55
N ALA A 31 -1.36 -4.29 16.25
CA ALA A 31 -0.06 -3.95 15.67
C ALA A 31 0.52 -2.57 16.06
N LEU A 32 -0.30 -1.52 16.31
CA LEU A 32 0.24 -0.23 16.77
C LEU A 32 0.79 -0.37 18.20
N PHE A 33 0.00 -0.97 19.09
CA PHE A 33 0.40 -1.24 20.47
C PHE A 33 1.56 -2.23 20.53
N GLU A 34 1.53 -3.29 19.73
CA GLU A 34 2.63 -4.26 19.61
C GLU A 34 3.90 -3.62 19.09
N ALA A 35 3.83 -2.70 18.11
CA ALA A 35 5.00 -2.00 17.61
C ALA A 35 5.64 -1.12 18.69
N ILE A 36 4.83 -0.36 19.45
CA ILE A 36 5.34 0.48 20.54
C ILE A 36 5.87 -0.39 21.68
N ALA A 37 5.20 -1.49 22.02
CA ALA A 37 5.65 -2.42 23.06
C ALA A 37 6.93 -3.18 22.65
N ALA A 38 7.02 -3.63 21.39
CA ALA A 38 8.23 -4.26 20.85
C ALA A 38 9.39 -3.25 20.84
N TYR A 39 9.12 -2.00 20.47
CA TYR A 39 10.10 -0.94 20.55
C TYR A 39 10.61 -0.71 21.97
N ALA A 40 9.71 -0.57 22.94
CA ALA A 40 10.06 -0.39 24.35
C ALA A 40 10.93 -1.54 24.88
N LYS A 41 10.71 -2.78 24.41
CA LYS A 41 11.54 -3.95 24.74
C LYS A 41 12.92 -3.97 24.07
N HIS A 42 13.11 -3.22 22.99
CA HIS A 42 14.32 -3.22 22.17
C HIS A 42 14.98 -1.83 22.08
N ILE A 43 14.72 -0.94 23.04
CA ILE A 43 15.19 0.45 23.02
C ILE A 43 16.72 0.56 22.88
N ASP A 44 17.47 -0.42 23.39
CA ASP A 44 18.93 -0.49 23.32
C ASP A 44 19.47 -1.02 21.98
N ASN A 45 18.62 -1.48 21.05
CA ASN A 45 19.01 -2.05 19.76
C ASN A 45 18.20 -1.46 18.59
N LEU A 46 18.38 -0.17 18.35
CA LEU A 46 17.77 0.57 17.23
C LEU A 46 18.12 -0.02 15.86
N ALA A 47 19.31 -0.60 15.70
CA ALA A 47 19.75 -1.19 14.42
C ALA A 47 18.87 -2.37 13.99
N ALA A 48 18.34 -3.15 14.95
CA ALA A 48 17.40 -4.23 14.66
C ALA A 48 16.04 -3.74 14.15
N LEU A 49 15.74 -2.46 14.32
CA LEU A 49 14.44 -1.87 13.99
C LEU A 49 14.45 -1.07 12.69
N THR A 50 15.61 -0.80 12.10
CA THR A 50 15.76 0.04 10.89
C THR A 50 14.84 -0.41 9.75
N SER A 51 14.77 -1.71 9.46
CA SER A 51 13.91 -2.23 8.38
C SER A 51 12.42 -2.05 8.69
N ALA A 52 12.02 -2.23 9.95
CA ALA A 52 10.65 -2.02 10.39
C ALA A 52 10.26 -0.54 10.34
N VAL A 53 11.16 0.35 10.78
CA VAL A 53 10.98 1.80 10.70
C VAL A 53 10.82 2.23 9.25
N GLU A 54 11.69 1.76 8.35
CA GLU A 54 11.64 2.12 6.93
C GLU A 54 10.29 1.73 6.30
N ARG A 55 9.86 0.48 6.54
CA ARG A 55 8.57 -0.03 6.06
C ARG A 55 7.40 0.81 6.55
N ILE A 56 7.40 1.17 7.84
CA ILE A 56 6.32 1.94 8.46
C ILE A 56 6.36 3.40 7.99
N ALA A 57 7.53 4.02 7.87
CA ALA A 57 7.68 5.39 7.36
C ALA A 57 7.18 5.51 5.92
N HIS A 58 7.50 4.55 5.05
CA HIS A 58 6.92 4.49 3.70
C HIS A 58 5.39 4.37 3.74
N LYS A 59 4.85 3.54 4.63
CA LYS A 59 3.40 3.44 4.82
C LYS A 59 2.81 4.79 5.25
N HIS A 60 3.33 5.40 6.30
CA HIS A 60 2.86 6.69 6.82
C HIS A 60 2.89 7.81 5.78
N THR A 61 3.96 7.90 4.99
CA THR A 61 4.04 8.90 3.92
C THR A 61 2.97 8.71 2.83
N SER A 62 2.51 7.47 2.58
CA SER A 62 1.39 7.23 1.65
C SER A 62 -0.01 7.55 2.23
N PHE A 63 -0.10 7.76 3.55
CA PHE A 63 -1.28 8.28 4.26
C PHE A 63 -1.15 9.78 4.59
N ASN A 64 -0.06 10.41 4.18
CA ASN A 64 0.26 11.80 4.51
C ASN A 64 0.24 12.10 6.01
N ILE A 65 0.80 11.20 6.83
CA ILE A 65 0.95 11.43 8.28
C ILE A 65 1.88 12.63 8.51
N GLN A 66 1.45 13.55 9.38
CA GLN A 66 2.17 14.76 9.76
C GLN A 66 2.69 14.67 11.20
N PRO A 67 3.72 15.47 11.56
CA PRO A 67 4.25 15.52 12.93
C PRO A 67 3.17 15.78 14.00
N GLU A 68 2.18 16.64 13.70
CA GLU A 68 1.10 16.95 14.64
C GLU A 68 0.26 15.72 15.03
N HIS A 69 0.13 14.73 14.13
CA HIS A 69 -0.63 13.50 14.42
C HIS A 69 0.02 12.67 15.53
N TYR A 70 1.35 12.70 15.67
CA TYR A 70 2.05 11.98 16.75
C TYR A 70 1.72 12.56 18.12
N GLN A 71 1.53 13.88 18.23
CA GLN A 71 1.13 14.50 19.50
C GLN A 71 -0.26 14.03 19.92
N ILE A 72 -1.20 13.95 18.95
CA ILE A 72 -2.56 13.47 19.21
C ILE A 72 -2.54 11.99 19.63
N VAL A 73 -1.85 11.13 18.87
CA VAL A 73 -1.74 9.70 19.16
C VAL A 73 -1.09 9.46 20.52
N GLY A 74 0.01 10.15 20.82
CA GLY A 74 0.71 10.05 22.10
C GLY A 74 -0.15 10.45 23.28
N HIS A 75 -0.86 11.57 23.18
CA HIS A 75 -1.81 12.00 24.20
C HIS A 75 -2.87 10.93 24.46
N HIS A 76 -3.57 10.46 23.44
CA HIS A 76 -4.62 9.46 23.62
C HIS A 76 -4.11 8.11 24.12
N LEU A 77 -2.88 7.75 23.78
CA LEU A 77 -2.23 6.53 24.25
C LEU A 77 -1.98 6.59 25.75
N LEU A 78 -1.31 7.65 26.22
CA LEU A 78 -0.96 7.81 27.64
C LEU A 78 -2.22 7.93 28.51
N GLU A 79 -3.22 8.69 28.06
CA GLU A 79 -4.51 8.80 28.77
C GLU A 79 -5.25 7.46 28.82
N THR A 80 -5.18 6.66 27.75
CA THR A 80 -5.75 5.31 27.76
C THR A 80 -5.08 4.41 28.80
N LEU A 81 -3.75 4.49 28.92
CA LEU A 81 -3.03 3.71 29.93
C LEU A 81 -3.39 4.16 31.35
N ARG A 82 -3.53 5.48 31.56
CA ARG A 82 -3.96 6.06 32.85
C ARG A 82 -5.37 5.63 33.25
N GLU A 83 -6.31 5.62 32.29
CA GLU A 83 -7.70 5.26 32.53
C GLU A 83 -7.90 3.74 32.76
N LEU A 84 -7.14 2.90 32.04
CA LEU A 84 -7.32 1.43 32.10
C LEU A 84 -6.45 0.72 33.13
N ALA A 85 -5.32 1.31 33.53
CA ALA A 85 -4.39 0.69 34.45
C ALA A 85 -3.85 1.68 35.49
N PRO A 86 -4.70 2.41 36.23
CA PRO A 86 -4.27 3.50 37.12
C PRO A 86 -3.29 3.05 38.21
N ASP A 87 -3.46 1.83 38.74
CA ASP A 87 -2.57 1.29 39.79
C ASP A 87 -1.18 0.91 39.25
N ALA A 88 -1.09 0.51 37.98
CA ALA A 88 0.15 0.10 37.33
C ALA A 88 0.85 1.28 36.61
N PHE A 89 0.08 2.26 36.13
CA PHE A 89 0.55 3.44 35.43
C PHE A 89 0.91 4.56 36.42
N THR A 90 1.83 4.22 37.33
CA THR A 90 2.40 5.16 38.31
C THR A 90 3.22 6.26 37.62
N GLN A 91 3.52 7.36 38.33
CA GLN A 91 4.28 8.48 37.75
C GLN A 91 5.61 8.05 37.08
N PRO A 92 6.48 7.21 37.69
CA PRO A 92 7.69 6.75 37.02
C PRO A 92 7.41 5.94 35.74
N VAL A 93 6.32 5.18 35.71
CA VAL A 93 5.89 4.41 34.54
C VAL A 93 5.38 5.36 33.44
N GLU A 94 4.59 6.37 33.80
CA GLU A 94 4.12 7.40 32.88
C GLU A 94 5.29 8.16 32.24
N GLU A 95 6.27 8.58 33.04
CA GLU A 95 7.48 9.25 32.56
C GLU A 95 8.26 8.38 31.56
N ALA A 96 8.43 7.09 31.87
CA ALA A 96 9.12 6.14 31.00
C ALA A 96 8.38 5.90 29.67
N TRP A 97 7.06 5.70 29.71
CA TRP A 97 6.24 5.53 28.50
C TRP A 97 6.20 6.78 27.64
N THR A 98 6.12 7.96 28.28
CA THR A 98 6.15 9.25 27.60
C THR A 98 7.47 9.44 26.86
N ALA A 99 8.60 9.20 27.54
CA ALA A 99 9.92 9.29 26.92
C ALA A 99 10.09 8.30 25.77
N ALA A 100 9.70 7.03 25.96
CA ALA A 100 9.81 6.00 24.93
C ALA A 100 8.95 6.30 23.70
N TYR A 101 7.71 6.76 23.90
CA TYR A 101 6.81 7.13 22.81
C TYR A 101 7.39 8.28 21.99
N PHE A 102 7.77 9.38 22.64
CA PHE A 102 8.25 10.56 21.91
C PHE A 102 9.59 10.35 21.24
N PHE A 103 10.45 9.50 21.81
CA PHE A 103 11.68 9.08 21.15
C PHE A 103 11.38 8.33 19.83
N LEU A 104 10.49 7.33 19.86
CA LEU A 104 10.08 6.62 18.65
C LEU A 104 9.35 7.53 17.65
N ALA A 105 8.47 8.41 18.14
CA ALA A 105 7.76 9.37 17.31
C ALA A 105 8.75 10.28 16.56
N GLN A 106 9.80 10.76 17.23
CA GLN A 106 10.81 11.59 16.59
C GLN A 106 11.57 10.84 15.48
N VAL A 107 11.92 9.57 15.70
CA VAL A 107 12.55 8.72 14.67
C VAL A 107 11.69 8.63 13.41
N PHE A 108 10.37 8.45 13.58
CA PHE A 108 9.45 8.43 12.45
C PHE A 108 9.28 9.79 11.79
N ILE A 109 9.10 10.85 12.57
CA ILE A 109 8.96 12.24 12.07
C ILE A 109 10.16 12.63 11.22
N ASP A 110 11.38 12.32 11.68
CA ASP A 110 12.60 12.64 10.95
C ASP A 110 12.70 11.84 9.65
N ARG A 111 12.41 10.52 9.69
CA ARG A 111 12.49 9.68 8.50
C ARG A 111 11.41 10.02 7.47
N GLU A 112 10.18 10.25 7.91
CA GLU A 112 9.06 10.68 7.07
C GLU A 112 9.33 12.06 6.48
N GLY A 113 9.84 12.99 7.29
CA GLY A 113 10.26 14.32 6.85
C GLY A 113 11.30 14.26 5.72
N ALA A 114 12.30 13.39 5.86
CA ALA A 114 13.30 13.14 4.83
C ALA A 114 12.67 12.59 3.53
N LEU A 115 11.80 11.57 3.65
CA LEU A 115 11.09 10.99 2.49
C LEU A 115 10.21 12.03 1.78
N TYR A 116 9.47 12.86 2.51
CA TYR A 116 8.67 13.93 1.94
C TYR A 116 9.53 14.97 1.20
N LEU A 117 10.68 15.33 1.77
CA LEU A 117 11.59 16.30 1.16
C LEU A 117 12.24 15.74 -0.11
N GLU A 118 12.76 14.52 -0.05
CA GLU A 118 13.36 13.81 -1.19
C GLU A 118 12.38 13.74 -2.37
N ARG A 119 11.15 13.28 -2.11
CA ARG A 119 10.12 13.17 -3.14
C ARG A 119 9.70 14.52 -3.70
N LYS A 120 9.62 15.57 -2.87
CA LYS A 120 9.29 16.93 -3.34
C LYS A 120 10.38 17.51 -4.25
N GLN A 121 11.65 17.19 -3.99
CA GLN A 121 12.80 17.74 -4.73
C GLN A 121 13.07 17.01 -6.05
N ALA A 122 12.61 15.76 -6.17
CA ALA A 122 12.78 14.97 -7.38
C ALA A 122 11.93 15.46 -8.57
N LEU A 123 12.35 15.14 -9.79
CA LEU A 123 11.63 15.50 -11.02
C LEU A 123 10.22 14.88 -11.01
N GLY A 124 9.20 15.70 -11.28
CA GLY A 124 7.80 15.27 -11.24
C GLY A 124 7.28 14.99 -9.82
N GLY A 125 8.09 15.29 -8.81
CA GLY A 125 7.85 15.08 -7.39
C GLY A 125 6.89 16.08 -6.74
N TRP A 126 6.27 15.66 -5.64
CA TRP A 126 5.40 16.50 -4.81
C TRP A 126 5.40 15.99 -3.36
N ARG A 127 4.92 16.82 -2.43
CA ARG A 127 4.91 16.52 -0.98
C ARG A 127 3.58 15.91 -0.53
N ASP A 128 2.50 16.67 -0.71
CA ASP A 128 1.19 16.33 -0.15
C ASP A 128 0.37 15.49 -1.15
N GLY A 129 -0.94 15.71 -1.25
CA GLY A 129 -1.73 15.07 -2.30
C GLY A 129 -1.73 15.90 -3.59
N ARG A 130 -1.46 15.26 -4.72
CA ARG A 130 -1.52 15.86 -6.08
C ARG A 130 -2.72 15.31 -6.83
N THR A 131 -3.39 16.15 -7.60
CA THR A 131 -4.59 15.77 -8.37
C THR A 131 -4.20 15.07 -9.67
N PHE A 132 -4.82 13.93 -9.92
CA PHE A 132 -4.68 13.13 -11.14
C PHE A 132 -6.05 12.89 -11.76
N VAL A 133 -6.08 12.79 -13.09
CA VAL A 133 -7.27 12.45 -13.88
C VAL A 133 -7.17 11.01 -14.34
N VAL A 134 -8.28 10.28 -14.27
CA VAL A 134 -8.39 8.94 -14.86
C VAL A 134 -8.44 9.07 -16.37
N ARG A 135 -7.34 8.77 -17.05
CA ARG A 135 -7.29 8.79 -18.52
C ARG A 135 -7.92 7.54 -19.11
N GLU A 136 -7.70 6.40 -18.48
CA GLU A 136 -8.12 5.10 -19.00
C GLU A 136 -8.58 4.19 -17.87
N LYS A 137 -9.58 3.35 -18.18
CA LYS A 137 -10.12 2.33 -17.28
C LYS A 137 -10.31 1.03 -18.06
N GLN A 138 -9.55 0.01 -17.71
CA GLN A 138 -9.49 -1.25 -18.44
C GLN A 138 -9.83 -2.42 -17.53
N VAL A 139 -10.75 -3.28 -17.96
CA VAL A 139 -11.07 -4.53 -17.22
C VAL A 139 -9.99 -5.56 -17.54
N GLU A 140 -9.32 -6.06 -16.49
CA GLU A 140 -8.22 -7.02 -16.60
C GLU A 140 -8.67 -8.45 -16.35
N SER A 141 -9.69 -8.64 -15.52
CA SER A 141 -10.28 -9.93 -15.18
C SER A 141 -11.69 -9.72 -14.61
N ALA A 142 -12.37 -10.80 -14.22
CA ALA A 142 -13.69 -10.74 -13.59
C ALA A 142 -13.76 -9.78 -12.38
N TYR A 143 -12.65 -9.63 -11.65
CA TYR A 143 -12.62 -8.81 -10.44
C TYR A 143 -11.59 -7.68 -10.46
N VAL A 144 -10.71 -7.58 -11.45
CA VAL A 144 -9.67 -6.56 -11.49
C VAL A 144 -9.90 -5.56 -12.62
N THR A 145 -9.72 -4.28 -12.30
CA THR A 145 -9.76 -3.19 -13.27
C THR A 145 -8.54 -2.30 -13.07
N SER A 146 -7.84 -2.01 -14.16
CA SER A 146 -6.74 -1.06 -14.21
C SER A 146 -7.22 0.37 -14.45
N PHE A 147 -6.52 1.32 -13.85
CA PHE A 147 -6.75 2.76 -14.00
C PHE A 147 -5.44 3.40 -14.38
N VAL A 148 -5.42 4.11 -15.50
CA VAL A 148 -4.27 4.95 -15.88
C VAL A 148 -4.53 6.38 -15.47
N LEU A 149 -3.61 6.94 -14.71
CA LEU A 149 -3.73 8.19 -13.99
C LEU A 149 -2.68 9.16 -14.51
N VAL A 150 -3.12 10.30 -15.04
CA VAL A 150 -2.26 11.39 -15.52
C VAL A 150 -2.41 12.62 -14.62
N PRO A 151 -1.34 13.38 -14.34
CA PRO A 151 -1.45 14.53 -13.46
C PRO A 151 -2.33 15.61 -14.11
N ALA A 152 -3.25 16.18 -13.34
CA ALA A 152 -4.21 17.18 -13.85
C ALA A 152 -3.53 18.48 -14.31
N ASP A 153 -2.35 18.77 -13.76
CA ASP A 153 -1.52 19.93 -14.11
C ASP A 153 -0.68 19.72 -15.39
N GLY A 154 -0.70 18.53 -16.00
CA GLY A 154 0.05 18.20 -17.21
C GLY A 154 1.57 18.06 -17.04
N GLY A 155 2.09 18.15 -15.80
CA GLY A 155 3.52 18.01 -15.51
C GLY A 155 4.03 16.56 -15.58
N ALA A 156 5.34 16.38 -15.37
CA ALA A 156 5.92 15.05 -15.19
C ALA A 156 5.43 14.40 -13.88
N VAL A 157 5.54 13.07 -13.79
CA VAL A 157 5.29 12.31 -12.56
C VAL A 157 6.60 11.79 -11.97
N LEU A 158 6.64 11.64 -10.65
CA LEU A 158 7.78 11.11 -9.92
C LEU A 158 8.09 9.68 -10.38
N ASP A 159 9.37 9.38 -10.60
CA ASP A 159 9.82 8.03 -10.89
C ASP A 159 9.62 7.09 -9.69
N TYR A 160 9.66 5.77 -9.92
CA TYR A 160 9.48 4.78 -8.86
C TYR A 160 10.21 3.48 -9.16
N GLN A 161 10.51 2.74 -8.11
CA GLN A 161 11.09 1.41 -8.23
C GLN A 161 9.96 0.37 -8.40
N PRO A 162 10.12 -0.61 -9.32
CA PRO A 162 9.07 -1.57 -9.60
C PRO A 162 8.82 -2.50 -8.40
N GLY A 163 7.61 -2.44 -7.87
CA GLY A 163 7.20 -3.07 -6.61
C GLY A 163 6.58 -2.07 -5.63
N GLN A 164 6.93 -0.78 -5.75
CA GLN A 164 6.35 0.30 -4.97
C GLN A 164 4.85 0.49 -5.27
N TYR A 165 4.19 1.20 -4.35
CA TYR A 165 2.77 1.51 -4.40
C TYR A 165 2.53 3.01 -4.29
N ILE A 166 1.31 3.43 -4.64
CA ILE A 166 0.84 4.80 -4.51
C ILE A 166 -0.36 4.86 -3.57
N GLY A 167 -0.47 5.94 -2.80
CA GLY A 167 -1.65 6.20 -1.96
C GLY A 167 -2.70 6.94 -2.79
N ILE A 168 -3.94 6.46 -2.80
CA ILE A 168 -5.09 7.14 -3.42
C ILE A 168 -6.06 7.60 -2.34
N GLU A 169 -6.38 8.89 -2.31
CA GLU A 169 -7.41 9.48 -1.48
C GLU A 169 -8.68 9.67 -2.32
N VAL A 170 -9.78 9.12 -1.83
CA VAL A 170 -11.12 9.29 -2.40
C VAL A 170 -12.13 9.61 -1.31
N THR A 171 -13.28 10.16 -1.70
CA THR A 171 -14.46 10.25 -0.83
C THR A 171 -15.56 9.43 -1.48
N PRO A 172 -15.70 8.15 -1.12
CA PRO A 172 -16.74 7.30 -1.69
C PRO A 172 -18.13 7.89 -1.46
N GLU A 173 -19.03 7.73 -2.44
CA GLU A 173 -20.42 8.20 -2.30
C GLU A 173 -21.08 7.55 -1.08
N GLY A 174 -21.72 8.36 -0.23
CA GLY A 174 -22.31 7.92 1.03
C GLY A 174 -21.32 7.70 2.19
N SER A 175 -20.04 8.05 2.02
CA SER A 175 -19.06 8.10 3.11
C SER A 175 -18.94 9.52 3.67
N ASP A 176 -19.04 9.67 4.98
CA ASP A 176 -18.77 10.94 5.69
C ASP A 176 -17.27 11.29 5.71
N TYR A 177 -16.42 10.31 5.42
CA TYR A 177 -14.98 10.43 5.57
C TYR A 177 -14.24 10.17 4.25
N ARG A 178 -13.05 10.77 4.19
CA ARG A 178 -12.07 10.48 3.15
C ARG A 178 -11.46 9.13 3.47
N GLU A 179 -11.17 8.37 2.43
CA GLU A 179 -10.56 7.05 2.55
C GLU A 179 -9.29 7.03 1.72
N ILE A 180 -8.21 6.58 2.35
CA ILE A 180 -6.92 6.40 1.71
C ILE A 180 -6.64 4.90 1.58
N ARG A 181 -6.30 4.44 0.38
CA ARG A 181 -5.86 3.06 0.13
C ARG A 181 -4.58 3.06 -0.69
N GLN A 182 -3.83 1.98 -0.55
CA GLN A 182 -2.55 1.79 -1.23
C GLN A 182 -2.75 0.79 -2.36
N TYR A 183 -2.24 1.12 -3.54
CA TYR A 183 -2.27 0.22 -4.69
C TYR A 183 -0.88 0.17 -5.31
N SER A 184 -0.35 -1.05 -5.51
CA SER A 184 0.89 -1.25 -6.24
C SER A 184 0.78 -0.67 -7.65
N LEU A 185 1.85 -0.02 -8.09
CA LEU A 185 1.99 0.41 -9.47
C LEU A 185 2.18 -0.86 -10.32
N SER A 186 1.47 -0.94 -11.44
CA SER A 186 1.37 -2.17 -12.25
C SER A 186 2.00 -2.06 -13.63
N HIS A 187 2.84 -1.07 -13.87
CA HIS A 187 3.61 -0.93 -15.11
C HIS A 187 5.03 -0.45 -14.78
N ALA A 188 5.96 -0.50 -15.74
CA ALA A 188 7.22 0.22 -15.61
C ALA A 188 6.99 1.73 -15.68
N SER A 189 7.76 2.47 -14.88
CA SER A 189 7.75 3.94 -14.90
C SER A 189 8.06 4.50 -16.30
N ASN A 190 7.48 5.66 -16.58
CA ASN A 190 7.60 6.36 -17.88
C ASN A 190 7.62 7.89 -17.76
N GLY A 191 7.64 8.43 -16.54
CA GLY A 191 7.70 9.87 -16.26
C GLY A 191 6.44 10.69 -16.59
N ARG A 192 5.35 10.06 -17.06
CA ARG A 192 4.12 10.76 -17.50
C ARG A 192 2.84 10.34 -16.80
N GLU A 193 2.74 9.09 -16.38
CA GLU A 193 1.51 8.53 -15.80
C GLU A 193 1.81 7.38 -14.83
N TYR A 194 0.79 7.02 -14.06
CA TYR A 194 0.78 5.82 -13.25
C TYR A 194 -0.32 4.87 -13.71
N ARG A 195 -0.09 3.56 -13.59
CA ARG A 195 -1.14 2.54 -13.69
C ARG A 195 -1.26 1.82 -12.36
N ILE A 196 -2.47 1.80 -11.81
CA ILE A 196 -2.84 0.94 -10.68
C ILE A 196 -3.86 -0.09 -11.16
N SER A 197 -3.95 -1.22 -10.46
CA SER A 197 -4.94 -2.25 -10.80
C SER A 197 -5.62 -2.78 -9.55
N VAL A 198 -6.94 -2.63 -9.51
CA VAL A 198 -7.72 -2.72 -8.29
C VAL A 198 -8.62 -3.93 -8.38
N LYS A 199 -8.47 -4.87 -7.44
CA LYS A 199 -9.43 -5.94 -7.24
C LYS A 199 -10.68 -5.42 -6.51
N ARG A 200 -11.86 -5.82 -6.98
CA ARG A 200 -13.14 -5.61 -6.31
C ARG A 200 -13.25 -6.57 -5.13
N GLU A 201 -13.00 -6.06 -3.92
CA GLU A 201 -12.95 -6.88 -2.71
C GLU A 201 -14.33 -7.20 -2.15
N GLY A 202 -14.59 -8.47 -1.80
CA GLY A 202 -15.83 -8.89 -1.13
C GLY A 202 -17.06 -8.94 -2.04
N VAL A 203 -16.90 -9.28 -3.33
CA VAL A 203 -18.05 -9.51 -4.22
C VAL A 203 -18.91 -10.65 -3.66
N GLY A 204 -20.22 -10.37 -3.49
CA GLY A 204 -21.16 -11.34 -2.92
C GLY A 204 -21.05 -11.54 -1.40
N SER A 205 -20.27 -10.71 -0.69
CA SER A 205 -20.20 -10.72 0.77
C SER A 205 -21.12 -9.66 1.39
N ASP A 206 -21.46 -9.86 2.67
CA ASP A 206 -22.24 -8.88 3.46
C ASP A 206 -21.46 -7.59 3.77
N ASN A 207 -20.14 -7.59 3.55
CA ASN A 207 -19.26 -6.46 3.85
C ASN A 207 -18.30 -6.20 2.66
N PRO A 208 -18.83 -5.67 1.53
CA PRO A 208 -18.01 -5.37 0.36
C PRO A 208 -16.98 -4.28 0.66
N GLY A 209 -15.81 -4.36 0.01
CA GLY A 209 -14.76 -3.36 0.16
C GLY A 209 -15.19 -2.00 -0.38
N LEU A 210 -15.29 -1.00 0.50
CA LEU A 210 -15.82 0.34 0.20
C LEU A 210 -15.08 1.01 -0.98
N VAL A 211 -13.77 1.21 -0.85
CA VAL A 211 -12.98 1.95 -1.84
C VAL A 211 -12.85 1.18 -3.15
N SER A 212 -12.62 -0.14 -3.10
CA SER A 212 -12.52 -0.95 -4.32
C SER A 212 -13.82 -0.93 -5.13
N HIS A 213 -14.97 -1.01 -4.47
CA HIS A 213 -16.27 -0.91 -5.15
C HIS A 213 -16.51 0.49 -5.71
N TYR A 214 -16.15 1.54 -4.97
CA TYR A 214 -16.25 2.91 -5.44
C TYR A 214 -15.42 3.17 -6.70
N LEU A 215 -14.15 2.74 -6.73
CA LEU A 215 -13.28 2.86 -7.91
C LEU A 215 -13.87 2.10 -9.11
N HIS A 216 -14.43 0.92 -8.86
CA HIS A 216 -15.05 0.09 -9.88
C HIS A 216 -16.36 0.67 -10.44
N ASN A 217 -17.26 1.14 -9.58
CA ASN A 217 -18.63 1.47 -9.96
C ASN A 217 -18.80 2.96 -10.28
N ASN A 218 -18.18 3.83 -9.49
CA ASN A 218 -18.44 5.26 -9.52
C ASN A 218 -17.38 6.02 -10.31
N VAL A 219 -16.09 5.71 -10.14
CA VAL A 219 -15.01 6.42 -10.84
C VAL A 219 -15.01 6.08 -12.34
N LYS A 220 -15.04 7.11 -13.17
CA LYS A 220 -15.05 7.06 -14.65
C LYS A 220 -13.81 7.72 -15.24
N VAL A 221 -13.60 7.50 -16.53
CA VAL A 221 -12.62 8.26 -17.32
C VAL A 221 -13.01 9.73 -17.29
N GLY A 222 -12.03 10.61 -17.04
CA GLY A 222 -12.22 12.05 -16.85
C GLY A 222 -12.35 12.49 -15.40
N ASP A 223 -12.66 11.58 -14.46
CA ASP A 223 -12.77 11.92 -13.05
C ASP A 223 -11.40 12.20 -12.42
N SER A 224 -11.40 13.04 -11.38
CA SER A 224 -10.20 13.36 -10.61
C SER A 224 -10.10 12.55 -9.33
N VAL A 225 -8.88 12.13 -9.01
CA VAL A 225 -8.50 11.51 -7.74
C VAL A 225 -7.26 12.19 -7.19
N LYS A 226 -7.04 12.11 -5.88
CA LYS A 226 -5.82 12.66 -5.26
C LYS A 226 -4.85 11.53 -4.94
N LEU A 227 -3.61 11.69 -5.36
CA LEU A 227 -2.53 10.72 -5.15
C LEU A 227 -1.47 11.28 -4.21
N TYR A 228 -1.00 10.44 -3.30
CA TYR A 228 0.23 10.64 -2.52
C TYR A 228 1.38 9.98 -3.26
N ALA A 229 2.59 10.55 -3.19
CA ALA A 229 3.73 10.10 -3.98
C ALA A 229 4.07 8.61 -3.78
N PRO A 230 4.65 7.92 -4.80
CA PRO A 230 5.12 6.54 -4.69
C PRO A 230 5.93 6.27 -3.42
N ALA A 231 5.66 5.13 -2.80
CA ALA A 231 6.29 4.69 -1.55
C ALA A 231 6.42 3.15 -1.52
N GLY A 232 7.21 2.64 -0.59
CA GLY A 232 7.38 1.21 -0.35
C GLY A 232 8.84 0.83 -0.32
N ASP A 233 9.15 -0.12 0.56
CA ASP A 233 10.46 -0.76 0.76
C ASP A 233 10.58 -2.11 0.02
N PHE A 234 9.49 -2.56 -0.61
CA PHE A 234 9.47 -3.73 -1.48
C PHE A 234 9.61 -3.30 -2.95
N PHE A 235 10.72 -3.68 -3.57
CA PHE A 235 10.98 -3.43 -4.99
C PHE A 235 12.07 -4.36 -5.51
N TYR A 236 12.11 -4.52 -6.83
CA TYR A 236 13.19 -5.25 -7.48
C TYR A 236 14.53 -4.50 -7.33
N VAL A 237 15.56 -5.24 -6.92
CA VAL A 237 16.95 -4.76 -6.87
C VAL A 237 17.77 -5.69 -7.74
N GLU A 238 18.48 -5.13 -8.73
CA GLU A 238 19.38 -5.90 -9.58
C GLU A 238 20.52 -6.50 -8.76
N ARG A 239 20.83 -7.78 -9.05
CA ARG A 239 21.86 -8.59 -8.38
C ARG A 239 22.71 -9.40 -9.35
N GLU A 240 22.61 -9.14 -10.67
CA GLU A 240 23.29 -9.87 -11.74
C GLU A 240 23.01 -11.38 -11.69
N ARG A 241 21.77 -11.75 -11.35
CA ARG A 241 21.31 -13.14 -11.19
C ARG A 241 19.98 -13.38 -11.89
N PRO A 242 19.62 -14.64 -12.19
CA PRO A 242 18.26 -14.97 -12.63
C PRO A 242 17.21 -14.48 -11.63
N VAL A 243 16.03 -14.12 -12.13
CA VAL A 243 14.94 -13.53 -11.34
C VAL A 243 13.77 -14.50 -11.32
N VAL A 244 13.24 -14.79 -10.14
CA VAL A 244 11.99 -15.55 -9.98
C VAL A 244 10.95 -14.63 -9.33
N LEU A 245 9.83 -14.45 -10.02
CA LEU A 245 8.69 -13.66 -9.55
C LEU A 245 7.55 -14.62 -9.20
N ILE A 246 7.07 -14.55 -7.95
CA ILE A 246 6.01 -15.44 -7.45
C ILE A 246 4.86 -14.57 -6.98
N SER A 247 3.63 -14.83 -7.46
CA SER A 247 2.45 -14.13 -6.98
C SER A 247 1.17 -14.94 -7.11
N ALA A 248 0.13 -14.49 -6.41
CA ALA A 248 -1.21 -15.05 -6.52
C ALA A 248 -2.28 -13.97 -6.57
N GLY A 249 -3.33 -14.20 -7.38
CA GLY A 249 -4.45 -13.27 -7.55
C GLY A 249 -4.00 -11.85 -7.93
N VAL A 250 -4.50 -10.84 -7.20
CA VAL A 250 -4.12 -9.43 -7.45
C VAL A 250 -2.69 -9.09 -7.01
N GLY A 251 -2.00 -10.01 -6.32
CA GLY A 251 -0.57 -9.90 -6.02
C GLY A 251 0.31 -9.86 -7.29
N ALA A 252 -0.25 -10.16 -8.47
CA ALA A 252 0.40 -9.95 -9.76
C ALA A 252 0.75 -8.48 -10.05
N THR A 253 0.09 -7.52 -9.40
CA THR A 253 0.24 -6.09 -9.70
C THR A 253 1.68 -5.55 -9.60
N PRO A 254 2.41 -5.69 -8.48
CA PRO A 254 3.82 -5.30 -8.45
C PRO A 254 4.70 -6.15 -9.37
N MET A 255 4.36 -7.43 -9.57
CA MET A 255 5.12 -8.32 -10.48
C MET A 255 5.03 -7.83 -11.92
N GLN A 256 3.87 -7.32 -12.34
CA GLN A 256 3.67 -6.75 -13.67
C GLN A 256 4.56 -5.52 -13.88
N ALA A 257 4.70 -4.65 -12.87
CA ALA A 257 5.64 -3.53 -12.95
C ALA A 257 7.11 -4.00 -13.04
N ILE A 258 7.48 -5.04 -12.29
CA ILE A 258 8.82 -5.63 -12.36
C ILE A 258 9.08 -6.24 -13.74
N LEU A 259 8.17 -7.07 -14.27
CA LEU A 259 8.28 -7.68 -15.60
C LEU A 259 8.49 -6.62 -16.69
N HIS A 260 7.67 -5.57 -16.72
CA HIS A 260 7.84 -4.48 -17.69
C HIS A 260 9.18 -3.74 -17.53
N THR A 261 9.68 -3.61 -16.31
CA THR A 261 10.96 -2.93 -16.04
C THR A 261 12.13 -3.79 -16.52
N LEU A 262 12.10 -5.08 -16.20
CA LEU A 262 13.09 -6.06 -16.65
C LEU A 262 13.13 -6.16 -18.18
N ALA A 263 11.99 -6.05 -18.85
CA ALA A 263 11.90 -6.10 -20.31
C ALA A 263 12.57 -4.87 -20.94
N LYS A 264 12.34 -3.66 -20.37
CA LYS A 264 13.04 -2.44 -20.80
C LYS A 264 14.56 -2.52 -20.59
N GLN A 265 15.00 -3.30 -19.61
CA GLN A 265 16.41 -3.53 -19.29
C GLN A 265 17.03 -4.71 -20.07
N ASN A 266 16.25 -5.40 -20.93
CA ASN A 266 16.67 -6.62 -21.64
C ASN A 266 17.21 -7.71 -20.70
N LYS A 267 16.60 -7.86 -19.51
CA LYS A 267 17.03 -8.86 -18.52
C LYS A 267 16.82 -10.28 -19.06
N SER A 268 17.83 -11.13 -18.92
CA SER A 268 17.71 -12.57 -19.17
C SER A 268 17.49 -13.37 -17.89
N GLY A 269 16.98 -14.60 -18.06
CA GLY A 269 16.81 -15.56 -16.96
C GLY A 269 15.69 -15.19 -15.99
N VAL A 270 14.53 -14.78 -16.50
CA VAL A 270 13.35 -14.46 -15.70
C VAL A 270 12.34 -15.61 -15.75
N THR A 271 11.83 -15.98 -14.58
CA THR A 271 10.76 -16.97 -14.42
C THR A 271 9.59 -16.34 -13.66
N TYR A 272 8.38 -16.45 -14.19
CA TYR A 272 7.15 -16.00 -13.53
C TYR A 272 6.27 -17.17 -13.11
N LEU A 273 5.98 -17.26 -11.82
CA LEU A 273 5.13 -18.27 -11.19
C LEU A 273 3.85 -17.59 -10.68
N TYR A 274 2.69 -17.98 -11.21
CA TYR A 274 1.42 -17.31 -10.90
C TYR A 274 0.30 -18.29 -10.57
N ALA A 275 -0.45 -18.02 -9.50
CA ALA A 275 -1.64 -18.80 -9.15
C ALA A 275 -2.89 -17.92 -9.01
N CYS A 276 -4.04 -18.39 -9.48
CA CYS A 276 -5.34 -17.77 -9.19
C CYS A 276 -6.45 -18.82 -9.16
N ASN A 277 -7.69 -18.41 -8.86
CA ASN A 277 -8.80 -19.36 -8.72
C ASN A 277 -9.20 -19.97 -10.07
N SER A 278 -9.33 -19.17 -11.13
CA SER A 278 -9.76 -19.63 -12.47
C SER A 278 -9.25 -18.70 -13.57
N ALA A 279 -9.33 -19.12 -14.84
CA ALA A 279 -8.93 -18.31 -15.98
C ALA A 279 -9.67 -16.96 -16.04
N LYS A 280 -10.93 -16.91 -15.57
CA LYS A 280 -11.72 -15.66 -15.49
C LYS A 280 -11.15 -14.66 -14.47
N GLU A 281 -10.44 -15.14 -13.45
CA GLU A 281 -9.81 -14.30 -12.43
C GLU A 281 -8.34 -13.96 -12.76
N HIS A 282 -7.76 -14.58 -13.79
CA HIS A 282 -6.37 -14.36 -14.20
C HIS A 282 -6.16 -12.92 -14.64
N THR A 283 -5.50 -12.15 -13.80
CA THR A 283 -5.24 -10.73 -14.04
C THR A 283 -4.03 -10.56 -14.98
N PHE A 284 -4.14 -9.73 -16.01
CA PHE A 284 -3.11 -9.47 -17.05
C PHE A 284 -2.75 -10.67 -17.94
N ALA A 285 -3.58 -11.72 -18.00
CA ALA A 285 -3.23 -12.98 -18.66
C ALA A 285 -2.59 -12.80 -20.05
N GLN A 286 -3.22 -12.00 -20.92
CA GLN A 286 -2.72 -11.73 -22.26
C GLN A 286 -1.46 -10.85 -22.25
N GLU A 287 -1.48 -9.75 -21.50
CA GLU A 287 -0.36 -8.79 -21.42
C GLU A 287 0.92 -9.46 -20.93
N THR A 288 0.84 -10.25 -19.86
CA THR A 288 1.96 -10.97 -19.26
C THR A 288 2.49 -12.07 -20.19
N ALA A 289 1.60 -12.88 -20.79
CA ALA A 289 2.02 -13.95 -21.69
C ALA A 289 2.73 -13.41 -22.95
N GLN A 290 2.23 -12.30 -23.51
CA GLN A 290 2.86 -11.64 -24.65
C GLN A 290 4.26 -11.11 -24.29
N LEU A 291 4.39 -10.44 -23.15
CA LEU A 291 5.67 -9.90 -22.70
C LEU A 291 6.69 -11.02 -22.45
N ILE A 292 6.29 -12.10 -21.78
CA ILE A 292 7.15 -13.25 -21.50
C ILE A 292 7.62 -13.92 -22.80
N ALA A 293 6.72 -14.13 -23.75
CA ALA A 293 7.07 -14.71 -25.06
C ALA A 293 8.06 -13.82 -25.84
N GLN A 294 7.85 -12.50 -25.84
CA GLN A 294 8.75 -11.54 -26.52
C GLN A 294 10.17 -11.54 -25.94
N GLN A 295 10.30 -11.75 -24.63
CA GLN A 295 11.60 -11.73 -23.93
C GLN A 295 12.26 -13.12 -23.84
N GLY A 296 11.58 -14.18 -24.29
CA GLY A 296 12.07 -15.56 -24.14
C GLY A 296 12.17 -16.02 -22.69
N TRP A 297 11.27 -15.52 -21.83
CA TRP A 297 11.22 -15.88 -20.41
C TRP A 297 10.37 -17.12 -20.15
N MET A 298 10.41 -17.65 -18.93
CA MET A 298 9.59 -18.80 -18.52
C MET A 298 8.37 -18.35 -17.71
N GLN A 299 7.23 -19.00 -17.93
CA GLN A 299 6.01 -18.80 -17.15
C GLN A 299 5.41 -20.13 -16.73
N GLN A 300 4.87 -20.18 -15.51
CA GLN A 300 4.03 -21.26 -15.01
C GLN A 300 2.79 -20.67 -14.34
N VAL A 301 1.61 -21.20 -14.67
CA VAL A 301 0.31 -20.70 -14.20
C VAL A 301 -0.53 -21.84 -13.63
N TRP A 302 -1.09 -21.63 -12.44
CA TRP A 302 -1.99 -22.56 -11.79
C TRP A 302 -3.38 -21.95 -11.59
N TYR A 303 -4.41 -22.73 -11.94
CA TYR A 303 -5.81 -22.44 -11.64
C TYR A 303 -6.32 -23.44 -10.61
N ARG A 304 -6.97 -22.97 -9.56
CA ARG A 304 -7.52 -23.83 -8.49
C ARG A 304 -8.78 -24.57 -8.92
N ASP A 305 -9.64 -23.90 -9.68
CA ASP A 305 -11.02 -24.33 -9.94
C ASP A 305 -11.18 -24.98 -11.34
N GLU A 306 -10.09 -25.14 -12.09
CA GLU A 306 -10.07 -25.81 -13.41
C GLU A 306 -9.40 -27.19 -13.28
N SER A 307 -9.96 -28.20 -13.94
CA SER A 307 -9.38 -29.56 -13.98
C SER A 307 -8.02 -29.53 -14.70
N ALA A 308 -7.12 -30.44 -14.31
CA ALA A 308 -5.74 -30.53 -14.79
C ALA A 308 -5.56 -30.56 -16.33
N ASP A 309 -6.62 -30.85 -17.09
CA ASP A 309 -6.61 -30.90 -18.56
C ASP A 309 -6.57 -29.52 -19.25
N ASP A 310 -6.91 -28.43 -18.56
CA ASP A 310 -6.91 -27.05 -19.12
C ASP A 310 -5.69 -26.20 -18.68
N VAL A 311 -4.77 -26.79 -17.90
CA VAL A 311 -3.61 -26.08 -17.32
C VAL A 311 -2.41 -26.17 -18.28
N LEU A 312 -1.85 -25.02 -18.65
CA LEU A 312 -0.49 -24.95 -19.21
C LEU A 312 0.48 -25.57 -18.19
N GLN A 313 0.92 -26.79 -18.50
CA GLN A 313 1.55 -27.78 -17.62
C GLN A 313 2.57 -27.23 -16.62
N GLY A 314 2.23 -27.41 -15.34
CA GLY A 314 3.16 -27.56 -14.23
C GLY A 314 2.46 -28.27 -13.08
N GLU A 315 2.65 -29.58 -12.91
CA GLU A 315 2.09 -30.31 -11.76
C GLU A 315 2.87 -29.95 -10.47
N MET A 316 2.16 -29.65 -9.38
CA MET A 316 2.75 -29.72 -8.03
C MET A 316 2.61 -31.16 -7.52
N GLN A 317 3.74 -31.79 -7.20
CA GLN A 317 3.81 -32.91 -6.25
C GLN A 317 3.89 -32.38 -4.82
#